data_AF-A0A9N9HCI2-F1
#
_entry.id   AF-A0A9N9HCI2-F1
#
_cell.length_a   1.000
_cell.length_b   1.000
_cell.length_c   1.000
_cell.angle_alpha   90.00
_cell.angle_beta   90.00
_cell.angle_gamma   90.00
#
_symmetry.space_group_name_H-M   'P 1'
#
loop_
_entity.id
_entity.type
_entity.pdbx_description
1 polymer ?
#
loop_
_entity_poly.entity_id
_entity_poly.type
_entity_poly.pdbx_seq_one_letter_code
_entity_poly.pdbx_strand_id
1 'polypeptide(L)' 'MATLENPAVTRFRQYLRIKTVQPDPDYESCTKFLLEQAKEIGLKAQTFEYVKGKPIVLLTLEGRDPSLPSILLNSHTD' A
#
# COMPACT_ATOMS: atom_id res chain seq x y z
N MET A 1 -12.29 -28.92 -12.83
CA MET A 1 -12.75 -27.94 -11.83
C MET A 1 -11.83 -26.73 -11.94
N ALA A 2 -12.36 -25.54 -12.18
CA ALA A 2 -11.52 -24.34 -12.22
C ALA A 2 -10.85 -24.18 -10.84
N THR A 3 -9.52 -24.17 -10.80
CA THR A 3 -8.77 -23.84 -9.59
C THR A 3 -9.11 -22.39 -9.23
N LEU A 4 -9.66 -22.17 -8.03
CA LEU A 4 -9.84 -20.83 -7.49
C LEU A 4 -8.51 -20.07 -7.56
N GLU A 5 -8.53 -18.83 -8.03
CA GLU A 5 -7.35 -17.96 -8.11
C GLU A 5 -6.77 -17.73 -6.72
N ASN A 6 -5.44 -17.72 -6.59
CA ASN A 6 -4.78 -17.43 -5.31
C ASN A 6 -5.15 -16.00 -4.86
N PRO A 7 -5.60 -15.78 -3.61
CA PRO A 7 -5.99 -14.46 -3.12
C PRO A 7 -4.91 -13.38 -3.29
N ALA A 8 -3.62 -13.73 -3.20
CA ALA A 8 -2.52 -12.81 -3.45
C ALA A 8 -2.48 -12.35 -4.92
N VAL A 9 -2.76 -13.24 -5.87
CA VAL A 9 -2.86 -12.91 -7.30
C VAL A 9 -4.08 -12.02 -7.54
N THR A 10 -5.22 -12.31 -6.91
CA THR A 10 -6.41 -11.45 -7.00
C THR A 10 -6.13 -10.04 -6.48
N ARG A 11 -5.49 -9.89 -5.32
CA ARG A 11 -5.08 -8.59 -4.76
C ARG A 11 -4.08 -7.86 -5.66
N PHE A 12 -3.08 -8.57 -6.18
CA PHE A 12 -2.12 -7.98 -7.10
C PHE A 12 -2.80 -7.45 -8.37
N ARG A 13 -3.73 -8.22 -8.95
CA ARG A 13 -4.53 -7.77 -10.10
C ARG A 13 -5.46 -6.60 -9.76
N GLN A 14 -5.98 -6.50 -8.54
CA GLN A 14 -6.74 -5.33 -8.09
C GLN A 14 -5.86 -4.09 -8.06
N TYR A 15 -4.67 -4.21 -7.46
CA TYR A 15 -3.68 -3.13 -7.41
C TYR A 15 -3.28 -2.65 -8.82
N LEU A 16 -2.97 -3.57 -9.75
CA LEU A 16 -2.62 -3.26 -11.14
C LEU A 16 -3.71 -2.53 -11.94
N ARG A 17 -4.98 -2.56 -11.50
CA ARG A 17 -6.09 -1.85 -12.18
C ARG A 17 -6.25 -0.41 -11.70
N ILE A 18 -5.57 -0.02 -10.63
CA ILE A 18 -5.52 1.37 -10.17
C ILE A 18 -4.62 2.13 -11.13
N LYS A 19 -5.14 3.21 -11.73
CA LYS A 19 -4.44 3.94 -12.79
C LYS A 19 -3.45 4.94 -12.20
N THR A 20 -2.35 4.45 -11.63
CA THR A 20 -1.22 5.28 -11.17
C THR A 20 -0.25 5.65 -12.31
N VAL A 21 -0.67 5.53 -13.56
CA VAL A 21 0.16 5.86 -14.73
C VAL A 21 0.30 7.37 -14.92
N GLN A 22 1.52 7.83 -15.23
CA GLN A 22 1.80 9.23 -15.57
C GLN A 22 1.08 9.69 -16.86
N PRO A 23 0.77 11.00 -17.03
CA PRO A 23 1.14 12.13 -16.17
C PRO A 23 0.12 12.47 -15.06
N ASP A 24 -1.02 11.77 -15.01
CA ASP A 24 -2.13 12.06 -14.09
C ASP A 24 -2.50 10.80 -13.27
N PRO A 25 -1.62 10.39 -12.34
CA PRO A 25 -1.79 9.18 -11.56
C PRO A 25 -2.91 9.30 -10.52
N ASP A 26 -3.75 8.27 -10.42
CA ASP A 26 -4.79 8.14 -9.38
C ASP A 26 -4.17 7.72 -8.03
N TYR A 27 -3.42 8.63 -7.41
CA TYR A 27 -2.80 8.42 -6.10
C TYR A 27 -3.83 8.33 -4.96
N GLU A 28 -5.01 8.92 -5.12
CA GLU A 28 -6.07 8.86 -4.12
C GLU A 28 -6.60 7.43 -3.97
N SER A 29 -7.02 6.80 -5.08
CA SER A 29 -7.49 5.42 -5.06
C SER A 29 -6.39 4.45 -4.61
N CYS A 30 -5.14 4.69 -5.05
CA CYS A 30 -3.99 3.88 -4.61
C CYS A 30 -3.76 3.99 -3.10
N THR A 31 -3.81 5.21 -2.54
CA THR A 31 -3.66 5.44 -1.10
C THR A 31 -4.76 4.73 -0.33
N LYS A 32 -6.02 4.88 -0.74
CA LYS A 32 -7.15 4.21 -0.11
C LYS A 32 -6.99 2.68 -0.12
N PHE A 33 -6.61 2.12 -1.26
CA PHE A 33 -6.38 0.68 -1.40
C PHE A 33 -5.32 0.20 -0.39
N LEU A 34 -4.17 0.86 -0.31
CA LEU A 34 -3.10 0.48 0.63
C LEU A 34 -3.53 0.58 2.10
N LEU A 35 -4.28 1.61 2.46
CA LEU A 35 -4.81 1.78 3.82
C LEU A 35 -5.83 0.68 4.18
N GLU A 36 -6.68 0.27 3.23
CA GLU A 36 -7.61 -0.84 3.41
C GLU A 36 -6.86 -2.17 3.59
N GLN A 37 -5.80 -2.41 2.80
CA GLN A 37 -4.95 -3.60 2.98
C GLN A 37 -4.31 -3.61 4.38
N ALA A 38 -3.74 -2.48 4.81
CA ALA A 38 -3.14 -2.35 6.13
C ALA A 38 -4.13 -2.65 7.26
N LYS A 39 -5.37 -2.15 7.12
CA LYS A 39 -6.46 -2.41 8.07
C LYS A 39 -6.84 -3.89 8.13
N GLU A 40 -6.91 -4.58 6.99
CA GLU A 40 -7.26 -6.01 6.91
C GLU A 40 -6.29 -6.89 7.72
N ILE A 41 -5.00 -6.55 7.71
CA ILE A 41 -3.95 -7.30 8.40
C ILE A 41 -3.47 -6.67 9.72
N GLY A 42 -4.14 -5.61 10.19
CA GLY A 42 -3.88 -5.00 11.50
C GLY A 42 -2.59 -4.19 11.61
N LEU A 43 -2.11 -3.59 10.52
CA LEU A 43 -0.95 -2.68 10.54
C LEU A 43 -1.36 -1.26 10.96
N LYS A 44 -0.44 -0.57 11.65
CA LYS A 44 -0.56 0.89 11.83
C LYS A 44 -0.31 1.56 10.49
N ALA A 45 -1.09 2.57 10.14
CA ALA A 45 -0.97 3.29 8.87
C ALA A 45 -0.95 4.81 9.10
N GLN A 46 -0.09 5.50 8.36
CA GLN A 46 0.01 6.96 8.34
C GLN A 46 0.10 7.43 6.89
N THR A 47 -0.47 8.60 6.62
CA THR A 47 -0.37 9.28 5.32
C THR A 47 0.28 10.64 5.52
N PHE A 48 1.30 10.95 4.73
CA PHE A 48 1.96 12.25 4.72
C PHE A 48 1.79 12.91 3.36
N GLU A 49 1.60 14.22 3.32
CA GLU A 49 1.44 14.98 2.08
C GLU A 49 2.35 16.21 2.12
N TYR A 50 3.51 16.11 1.46
CA TYR A 50 4.48 17.21 1.37
C TYR A 50 4.27 18.06 0.11
N VAL A 51 3.66 17.47 -0.92
CA VAL A 51 3.24 18.14 -2.14
C VAL A 51 1.78 17.78 -2.37
N LYS A 52 0.95 18.79 -2.67
CA LYS A 52 -0.48 18.61 -2.89
C LYS A 52 -0.74 17.51 -3.94
N GLY A 53 -1.57 16.54 -3.60
CA GLY A 53 -1.93 15.40 -4.44
C GLY A 53 -0.86 14.30 -4.53
N LYS A 54 0.23 14.36 -3.75
CA LYS A 54 1.31 13.35 -3.77
C LYS A 54 1.53 12.75 -2.38
N PRO A 55 0.65 11.82 -1.97
CA PRO A 55 0.72 11.20 -0.65
C PRO A 55 1.86 10.18 -0.55
N ILE A 56 2.44 10.09 0.65
CA ILE A 56 3.30 8.99 1.08
C ILE A 56 2.52 8.15 2.08
N VAL A 57 2.39 6.85 1.82
CA VAL A 57 1.74 5.89 2.73
C VAL A 57 2.82 5.12 3.49
N LEU A 58 2.80 5.23 4.81
CA LEU A 58 3.68 4.49 5.71
C LEU A 58 2.87 3.44 6.47
N LEU A 59 3.16 2.18 6.23
CA LEU A 59 2.59 1.04 6.95
C LEU A 59 3.62 0.50 7.94
N THR A 60 3.22 0.26 9.18
CA THR A 60 4.12 -0.18 10.25
C THR A 60 3.60 -1.44 10.93
N LEU A 61 4.41 -2.49 10.87
CA LEU A 61 4.36 -3.61 11.80
C LEU A 61 5.37 -3.34 12.92
N GLU A 62 4.88 -3.12 14.14
CA GLU A 62 5.76 -2.87 15.28
C GLU A 62 6.51 -4.15 15.67
N GLY A 63 7.83 -4.05 15.77
CA GLY A 63 8.67 -5.14 16.24
C GLY A 63 8.46 -5.42 17.73
N ARG A 64 8.86 -6.61 18.19
CA ARG A 64 8.81 -6.96 19.61
C ARG A 64 9.74 -6.10 20.47
N ASP A 65 10.81 -5.59 19.88
CA ASP A 65 11.74 -4.65 20.50
C ASP A 65 11.80 -3.36 19.66
N PRO A 66 11.03 -2.31 20.05
CA PRO A 66 11.02 -1.03 19.35
C PRO A 66 12.32 -0.21 19.47
N SER A 67 13.30 -0.64 20.28
CA SER A 67 14.59 0.06 20.41
C SER A 67 15.56 -0.23 19.27
N LEU A 68 15.32 -1.32 18.53
CA LEU A 68 16.14 -1.69 17.38
C LEU A 68 15.82 -0.82 16.16
N PRO A 69 16.79 -0.61 15.26
CA PRO A 69 16.52 0.10 14.00
C PRO A 69 15.45 -0.58 13.15
N SER A 70 14.62 0.23 12.51
CA SER A 70 13.59 -0.24 11.58
C SER A 70 14.19 -0.83 10.30
N ILE A 71 13.49 -1.79 9.70
CA ILE A 71 13.71 -2.22 8.32
C ILE A 71 12.70 -1.50 7.43
N LEU A 72 13.18 -0.82 6.38
CA LEU A 72 12.33 -0.15 5.42
C LEU A 72 12.16 -1.00 4.16
N LEU A 73 10.93 -1.42 3.90
CA LEU A 73 10.52 -2.01 2.62
C LEU A 73 9.88 -0.90 1.79
N ASN A 74 10.64 -0.32 0.86
CA ASN A 74 10.21 0.84 0.08
C ASN A 74 9.84 0.45 -1.35
N SER A 75 8.82 1.13 -1.90
CA SER A 75 8.39 1.04 -3.29
C SER A 75 7.78 2.37 -3.73
N HIS A 76 7.63 2.57 -5.04
CA HIS A 76 6.82 3.64 -5.62
C HIS A 76 5.49 3.08 -6.13
N THR A 77 4.52 3.97 -6.38
CA THR A 77 3.16 3.57 -6.79
C THR A 77 2.86 3.88 -8.26
N ASP A 78 3.56 4.85 -8.87
CA ASP A 78 3.46 5.21 -10.30
C ASP A 78 4.34 4.36 -11.23
#